data_AF-A0A6G1SYH2-F1
#
_entry.id   AF-A0A6G1SYH2-F1
#
_cell.length_a   1.000
_cell.length_b   1.000
_cell.length_c   1.000
_cell.angle_alpha   90.00
_cell.angle_beta   90.00
_cell.angle_gamma   90.00
#
_symmetry.space_group_name_H-M   'P 1'
#
loop_
_entity.id
_entity.type
_entity.pdbx_description
1 polymer ?
#
loop_
_entity_poly.entity_id
_entity_poly.type
_entity_poly.pdbx_seq_one_letter_code
_entity_poly.pdbx_strand_id
1 'polypeptide(L)'
;MAGRPWAGRGHILAAPPSAPHQPGATPKGLNVRRLMLGSLLVVAFLAGCGDDDGIVTLDLTLIGGAHEGEYDATAQDGGCSYGLTGVDGFGLQYSRDGQEGFTSLQLIVPSTTDAAVGTSVFRTTATIGPFVEGNNYDINTLPDAEPIGSGTVTVDDRGDTATITIEGTTADGVGIDATVECHEVLRVR
;
A
#
# COMPACT_ATOMS: atom_id res chain seq x y z
N MET A 1 26.12 30.91 51.59
CA MET A 1 27.05 30.21 50.67
C MET A 1 26.24 29.09 50.03
N ALA A 2 25.65 29.36 48.87
CA ALA A 2 26.17 29.02 47.54
C ALA A 2 25.57 27.69 47.05
N GLY A 3 24.65 27.80 46.08
CA GLY A 3 23.96 26.68 45.47
C GLY A 3 24.84 25.88 44.51
N ARG A 4 24.32 24.72 44.09
CA ARG A 4 24.87 23.94 42.96
C ARG A 4 23.71 23.65 42.00
N PRO A 5 23.79 24.09 40.72
CA PRO A 5 22.81 23.71 39.72
C PRO A 5 23.12 22.32 39.15
N TRP A 6 22.07 21.56 38.92
CA TRP A 6 22.11 20.24 38.28
C TRP A 6 22.01 20.44 36.76
N ALA A 7 23.06 20.10 36.03
CA ALA A 7 23.10 20.17 34.56
C ALA A 7 22.77 18.79 33.98
N GLY A 8 21.52 18.60 33.54
CA GLY A 8 21.11 17.44 32.74
C GLY A 8 21.55 17.60 31.30
N ARG A 9 22.42 16.71 30.81
CA ARG A 9 22.81 16.61 29.40
C ARG A 9 21.66 16.01 28.61
N GLY A 10 21.09 16.78 27.69
CA GLY A 10 20.21 16.26 26.65
C GLY A 10 21.03 15.44 25.66
N HIS A 11 20.72 14.14 25.55
CA HIS A 11 21.17 13.32 24.45
C HIS A 11 20.27 13.62 23.25
N ILE A 12 20.82 14.35 22.28
CA ILE A 12 20.21 14.54 20.96
C ILE A 12 20.34 13.19 20.24
N LEU A 13 19.24 12.46 20.14
CA LEU A 13 19.12 11.31 19.23
C LEU A 13 19.16 11.86 17.80
N ALA A 14 20.23 11.54 17.08
CA ALA A 14 20.35 11.83 15.66
C ALA A 14 19.27 11.03 14.92
N ALA A 15 18.50 11.71 14.07
CA ALA A 15 17.56 11.07 13.16
C ALA A 15 18.32 10.15 12.17
N PRO A 16 17.77 8.98 11.81
CA PRO A 16 18.36 8.12 10.81
C PRO A 16 18.43 8.82 9.44
N PRO A 17 19.39 8.46 8.58
CA PRO A 17 19.51 9.01 7.24
C PRO A 17 18.28 8.64 6.40
N SER A 18 17.72 9.63 5.71
CA SER A 18 16.61 9.50 4.78
C SER A 18 16.91 8.46 3.69
N ALA A 19 15.98 7.54 3.46
CA ALA A 19 16.05 6.56 2.38
C ALA A 19 16.11 7.25 0.99
N PRO A 20 16.75 6.62 0.00
CA PRO A 20 16.83 7.16 -1.36
C PRO A 20 15.43 7.32 -1.99
N HIS A 21 15.24 8.46 -2.65
CA HIS A 21 14.04 8.78 -3.45
C HIS A 21 13.69 7.64 -4.41
N GLN A 22 12.53 7.02 -4.24
CA GLN A 22 11.95 6.15 -5.26
C GLN A 22 11.24 6.99 -6.34
N PRO A 23 11.38 6.63 -7.63
CA PRO A 23 10.73 7.33 -8.73
C PRO A 23 9.20 7.28 -8.58
N GLY A 24 8.56 8.45 -8.70
CA GLY A 24 7.13 8.60 -8.55
C GLY A 24 6.36 7.77 -9.58
N ALA A 25 5.45 6.95 -9.10
CA ALA A 25 4.51 6.22 -9.94
C ALA A 25 3.52 7.20 -10.57
N THR A 26 3.73 7.47 -11.85
CA THR A 26 2.79 8.17 -12.72
C THR A 26 1.69 7.22 -13.20
N PRO A 27 0.43 7.69 -13.32
CA PRO A 27 -0.65 6.89 -13.88
C PRO A 27 -0.31 6.41 -15.29
N LYS A 28 -0.50 5.11 -15.55
CA LYS A 28 -0.37 4.53 -16.89
C LYS A 28 -1.43 5.14 -17.80
N GLY A 29 -1.01 6.00 -18.72
CA GLY A 29 -1.91 6.68 -19.65
C GLY A 29 -2.70 5.69 -20.51
N LEU A 30 -4.01 5.66 -20.33
CA LEU A 30 -4.94 4.84 -21.11
C LEU A 30 -5.01 5.34 -22.57
N ASN A 31 -4.19 4.79 -23.46
CA ASN A 31 -4.23 5.08 -24.90
C ASN A 31 -5.14 4.09 -25.63
N VAL A 32 -6.42 4.43 -25.74
CA VAL A 32 -7.34 3.75 -26.67
C VAL A 32 -7.13 4.31 -28.08
N ARG A 33 -6.43 3.56 -28.94
CA ARG A 33 -6.60 3.71 -30.39
C ARG A 33 -6.63 2.36 -31.12
N ARG A 34 -7.81 2.09 -31.67
CA ARG A 34 -8.13 1.08 -32.68
C ARG A 34 -7.24 1.19 -33.93
N LEU A 35 -7.11 0.03 -34.59
CA LEU A 35 -6.91 -0.23 -36.03
C LEU A 35 -5.45 -0.20 -36.58
N MET A 36 -4.92 -1.38 -36.95
CA MET A 36 -4.85 -1.86 -38.35
C MET A 36 -3.96 -3.11 -38.49
N LEU A 37 -4.36 -3.97 -39.43
CA LEU A 37 -3.65 -5.14 -39.96
C LEU A 37 -2.21 -4.82 -40.40
N GLY A 38 -1.30 -5.78 -40.21
CA GLY A 38 -0.26 -6.06 -41.20
C GLY A 38 1.18 -6.17 -40.69
N SER A 39 1.75 -7.35 -40.93
CA SER A 39 3.18 -7.69 -41.05
C SER A 39 4.03 -7.87 -39.78
N LEU A 40 4.53 -9.11 -39.69
CA LEU A 40 5.65 -9.61 -38.91
C LEU A 40 6.87 -8.68 -38.94
N LEU A 41 7.32 -8.24 -37.77
CA LEU A 41 8.73 -8.05 -37.46
C LEU A 41 8.94 -8.46 -35.99
N VAL A 42 9.54 -9.63 -35.76
CA VAL A 42 9.95 -10.07 -34.43
C VAL A 42 11.23 -9.31 -34.07
N VAL A 43 11.10 -8.26 -33.26
CA VAL A 43 12.23 -7.64 -32.57
C VAL A 43 12.17 -8.12 -31.13
N ALA A 44 13.02 -9.09 -30.81
CA ALA A 44 13.27 -9.50 -29.43
C ALA A 44 14.06 -8.40 -28.72
N PHE A 45 13.35 -7.44 -28.12
CA PHE A 45 13.91 -6.60 -27.07
C PHE A 45 13.93 -7.42 -25.78
N LEU A 46 15.10 -7.98 -25.46
CA LEU A 46 15.42 -8.36 -24.09
C LEU A 46 15.68 -7.06 -23.31
N ALA A 47 14.61 -6.37 -22.93
CA ALA A 47 14.65 -5.41 -21.84
C ALA A 47 14.59 -6.23 -20.54
N GLY A 48 15.74 -6.72 -20.09
CA GLY A 48 15.90 -7.06 -18.69
C GLY A 48 15.89 -5.75 -17.91
N CYS A 49 14.70 -5.27 -17.56
CA CYS A 49 14.55 -4.43 -16.38
C CYS A 49 15.03 -5.31 -15.21
N GLY A 50 16.14 -4.94 -14.59
CA GLY A 50 16.43 -5.43 -13.27
C GLY A 50 15.40 -4.76 -12.38
N ASP A 51 14.26 -5.42 -12.23
CA ASP A 51 13.25 -5.01 -11.28
C ASP A 51 13.86 -5.25 -9.89
N ASP A 52 14.26 -4.17 -9.22
CA ASP A 52 14.38 -4.18 -7.77
C ASP A 52 12.95 -4.40 -7.28
N ASP A 53 12.52 -5.66 -7.18
CA ASP A 53 11.16 -6.11 -6.86
C ASP A 53 10.62 -5.61 -5.50
N GLY A 54 11.42 -4.80 -4.78
CA GLY A 54 11.12 -4.33 -3.44
C GLY A 54 10.89 -5.49 -2.48
N ILE A 55 10.55 -5.15 -1.25
CA ILE A 55 9.96 -6.14 -0.33
C ILE A 55 8.44 -6.09 -0.32
N VAL A 56 7.86 -5.06 -0.95
CA VAL A 56 6.45 -4.96 -1.30
C VAL A 56 6.32 -4.43 -2.72
N THR A 57 5.49 -5.08 -3.53
CA THR A 57 5.01 -4.58 -4.83
C THR A 57 3.48 -4.42 -4.77
N LEU A 58 2.97 -3.34 -5.34
CA LEU A 58 1.56 -2.94 -5.25
C LEU A 58 1.06 -2.48 -6.62
N ASP A 59 -0.06 -3.05 -7.03
CA ASP A 59 -0.86 -2.63 -8.17
C ASP A 59 -2.21 -2.13 -7.63
N LEU A 60 -2.55 -0.86 -7.87
CA LEU A 60 -3.82 -0.24 -7.44
C LEU A 60 -4.53 0.36 -8.63
N THR A 61 -5.81 0.02 -8.78
CA THR A 61 -6.73 0.67 -9.71
C THR A 61 -7.82 1.38 -8.92
N LEU A 62 -7.93 2.70 -9.14
CA LEU A 62 -9.09 3.47 -8.70
C LEU A 62 -10.07 3.59 -9.87
N ILE A 63 -11.34 3.23 -9.64
CA ILE A 63 -12.39 3.20 -10.66
C ILE A 63 -13.43 4.27 -10.34
N GLY A 64 -13.60 5.25 -11.22
CA GLY A 64 -14.44 6.43 -10.98
C GLY A 64 -13.79 7.49 -10.09
N GLY A 65 -14.44 8.66 -10.01
CA GLY A 65 -13.98 9.79 -9.20
C GLY A 65 -12.88 10.64 -9.88
N ALA A 66 -12.33 11.60 -9.13
CA ALA A 66 -11.37 12.58 -9.66
C ALA A 66 -9.96 12.02 -9.91
N HIS A 67 -9.61 10.89 -9.30
CA HIS A 67 -8.29 10.26 -9.39
C HIS A 67 -8.38 8.83 -9.95
N GLU A 68 -9.34 8.56 -10.83
CA GLU A 68 -9.41 7.30 -11.58
C GLU A 68 -8.09 7.03 -12.31
N GLY A 69 -7.60 5.78 -12.21
CA GLY A 69 -6.36 5.38 -12.85
C GLY A 69 -5.71 4.17 -12.21
N GLU A 70 -4.67 3.66 -12.88
CA GLU A 70 -3.79 2.59 -12.41
C GLU A 70 -2.51 3.18 -11.80
N TYR A 71 -2.08 2.64 -10.67
CA TYR A 71 -0.94 3.08 -9.88
C TYR A 71 -0.12 1.85 -9.48
N ASP A 72 1.16 1.86 -9.83
CA ASP A 72 2.11 0.86 -9.35
C ASP A 72 2.94 1.43 -8.21
N ALA A 73 3.42 0.61 -7.28
CA ALA A 73 4.36 1.04 -6.26
C ALA A 73 5.24 -0.11 -5.79
N THR A 74 6.47 0.21 -5.40
CA THR A 74 7.34 -0.72 -4.69
C THR A 74 7.87 -0.06 -3.43
N ALA A 75 8.13 -0.83 -2.37
CA ALA A 75 8.82 -0.37 -1.17
C ALA A 75 10.05 -1.23 -0.90
N GLN A 76 11.13 -0.61 -0.44
CA GLN A 76 12.39 -1.29 -0.13
C GLN A 76 12.45 -1.78 1.32
N ASP A 77 11.51 -1.34 2.16
CA ASP A 77 11.46 -1.62 3.58
C ASP A 77 10.01 -1.70 4.10
N GLY A 78 9.84 -2.45 5.19
CA GLY A 78 8.55 -2.65 5.86
C GLY A 78 7.40 -3.12 4.96
N GLY A 79 6.20 -2.66 5.30
CA GLY A 79 4.99 -2.97 4.54
C GLY A 79 4.08 -3.94 5.26
N CYS A 80 4.36 -5.25 5.15
CA CYS A 80 3.44 -6.28 5.59
C CYS A 80 3.77 -6.85 6.96
N SER A 81 2.74 -7.17 7.75
CA SER A 81 2.90 -7.72 9.09
C SER A 81 1.81 -8.70 9.48
N TYR A 82 2.20 -9.71 10.26
CA TYR A 82 1.32 -10.65 10.93
C TYR A 82 1.47 -10.50 12.45
N GLY A 83 0.37 -10.49 13.17
CA GLY A 83 0.35 -10.42 14.63
C GLY A 83 0.36 -9.00 15.21
N LEU A 84 0.66 -7.97 14.40
CA LEU A 84 0.72 -6.57 14.86
C LEU A 84 -0.65 -5.92 15.06
N THR A 85 -1.64 -6.33 14.28
CA THR A 85 -3.02 -5.79 14.33
C THR A 85 -3.95 -6.65 15.19
N GLY A 86 -3.43 -7.70 15.83
CA GLY A 86 -4.17 -8.69 16.62
C GLY A 86 -3.50 -10.06 16.52
N VAL A 87 -3.89 -11.00 17.38
CA VAL A 87 -3.25 -12.34 17.45
C VAL A 87 -3.30 -13.14 16.14
N ASP A 88 -4.35 -12.93 15.34
CA ASP A 88 -4.51 -13.50 13.98
C ASP A 88 -4.58 -12.38 12.92
N GLY A 89 -4.13 -11.18 13.28
CA GLY A 89 -4.28 -9.99 12.46
C GLY A 89 -3.19 -9.88 11.40
N PHE A 90 -3.58 -9.39 10.22
CA PHE A 90 -2.67 -8.95 9.17
C PHE A 90 -2.73 -7.44 9.02
N GLY A 91 -1.62 -6.82 8.63
CA GLY A 91 -1.55 -5.41 8.32
C GLY A 91 -0.63 -5.11 7.15
N LEU A 92 -0.97 -4.07 6.40
CA LEU A 92 -0.09 -3.45 5.40
C LEU A 92 0.04 -1.96 5.74
N GLN A 93 1.25 -1.45 5.69
CA GLN A 93 1.55 -0.02 5.76
C GLN A 93 2.56 0.30 4.66
N TYR A 94 2.04 0.74 3.52
CA TYR A 94 2.84 1.36 2.47
C TYR A 94 2.71 2.88 2.56
N SER A 95 3.84 3.58 2.48
CA SER A 95 3.87 5.04 2.36
C SER A 95 5.14 5.47 1.64
N ARG A 96 5.06 6.51 0.81
CA ARG A 96 6.23 7.18 0.24
C ARG A 96 6.17 8.68 0.43
N ASP A 97 7.34 9.30 0.46
CA ASP A 97 7.47 10.74 0.36
C ASP A 97 7.04 11.20 -1.05
N GLY A 98 6.27 12.28 -1.12
CA GLY A 98 5.81 12.83 -2.39
C GLY A 98 4.60 13.73 -2.20
N GLN A 99 4.38 14.63 -3.17
CA GLN A 99 3.21 15.51 -3.19
C GLN A 99 2.21 15.17 -4.29
N GLU A 100 2.53 14.24 -5.17
CA GLU A 100 1.72 13.89 -6.34
C GLU A 100 1.58 12.38 -6.51
N GLY A 101 0.44 11.95 -7.06
CA GLY A 101 0.12 10.54 -7.33
C GLY A 101 -0.21 9.73 -6.08
N PHE A 102 -0.20 8.40 -6.21
CA PHE A 102 -0.46 7.48 -5.11
C PHE A 102 0.67 7.51 -4.07
N THR A 103 0.36 7.75 -2.79
CA THR A 103 1.38 7.96 -1.75
C THR A 103 1.28 7.01 -0.56
N SER A 104 0.13 6.39 -0.31
CA SER A 104 -0.05 5.50 0.83
C SER A 104 -1.16 4.48 0.58
N LEU A 105 -0.94 3.25 1.05
CA LEU A 105 -1.99 2.24 1.25
C LEU A 105 -1.81 1.64 2.65
N GLN A 106 -2.85 1.75 3.45
CA GLN A 106 -2.94 1.14 4.78
C GLN A 106 -4.00 0.06 4.76
N LEU A 107 -3.74 -1.08 5.38
CA LEU A 107 -4.71 -2.17 5.55
C LEU A 107 -4.62 -2.74 6.96
N ILE A 108 -5.79 -3.06 7.52
CA ILE A 108 -5.94 -3.86 8.73
C ILE A 108 -6.95 -4.97 8.44
N VAL A 109 -6.55 -6.21 8.68
CA VAL A 109 -7.40 -7.40 8.60
C VAL A 109 -7.36 -8.11 9.95
N PRO A 110 -8.48 -8.24 10.68
CA PRO A 110 -8.47 -8.81 12.03
C PRO A 110 -8.16 -10.31 12.11
N SER A 111 -8.45 -11.06 11.04
CA SER A 111 -8.23 -12.51 10.97
C SER A 111 -7.72 -12.92 9.59
N THR A 112 -6.51 -13.47 9.53
CA THR A 112 -6.00 -14.14 8.32
C THR A 112 -6.76 -15.41 8.00
N THR A 113 -7.30 -16.09 9.02
CA THR A 113 -8.10 -17.29 8.84
C THR A 113 -9.34 -17.00 8.00
N ASP A 114 -10.08 -15.94 8.34
CA ASP A 114 -11.27 -15.54 7.58
C ASP A 114 -10.87 -14.95 6.21
N ALA A 115 -9.79 -14.17 6.16
CA ALA A 115 -9.32 -13.57 4.93
C ALA A 115 -8.74 -14.57 3.91
N ALA A 116 -8.32 -15.77 4.31
CA ALA A 116 -7.82 -16.78 3.38
C ALA A 116 -8.85 -17.22 2.33
N VAL A 117 -10.15 -17.06 2.62
CA VAL A 117 -11.25 -17.35 1.70
C VAL A 117 -12.02 -16.09 1.26
N GLY A 118 -11.50 -14.91 1.61
CA GLY A 118 -12.15 -13.62 1.44
C GLY A 118 -13.03 -13.24 2.64
N THR A 119 -12.78 -12.06 3.20
CA THR A 119 -13.58 -11.47 4.28
C THR A 119 -14.03 -10.07 3.93
N SER A 120 -15.23 -9.69 4.38
CA SER A 120 -15.72 -8.32 4.29
C SER A 120 -15.36 -7.49 5.52
N VAL A 121 -14.61 -8.03 6.49
CA VAL A 121 -14.24 -7.34 7.73
C VAL A 121 -12.79 -6.87 7.64
N PHE A 122 -12.60 -5.61 7.28
CA PHE A 122 -11.28 -5.00 7.14
C PHE A 122 -11.37 -3.48 7.18
N ARG A 123 -10.22 -2.82 7.25
CA ARG A 123 -10.10 -1.39 6.97
C ARG A 123 -8.98 -1.17 5.99
N THR A 124 -9.23 -0.39 4.94
CA THR A 124 -8.20 0.10 4.03
C THR A 124 -8.33 1.60 3.78
N THR A 125 -7.20 2.26 3.59
CA THR A 125 -7.12 3.68 3.19
C THR A 125 -6.06 3.80 2.10
N ALA A 126 -6.48 4.19 0.90
CA ALA A 126 -5.57 4.60 -0.17
C ALA A 126 -5.51 6.14 -0.25
N THR A 127 -4.32 6.72 -0.35
CA THR A 127 -4.12 8.17 -0.42
C THR A 127 -3.50 8.58 -1.75
N ILE A 128 -4.12 9.57 -2.42
CA ILE A 128 -3.59 10.24 -3.61
C ILE A 128 -3.21 11.68 -3.25
N GLY A 129 -1.96 12.07 -3.49
CA GLY A 129 -1.39 13.37 -3.13
C GLY A 129 -0.62 13.33 -1.80
N PRO A 130 -0.28 14.49 -1.20
CA PRO A 130 0.54 14.56 0.01
C PRO A 130 -0.11 13.83 1.19
N PHE A 131 0.63 13.09 2.00
CA PHE A 131 0.05 12.26 3.08
C PHE A 131 -0.92 12.99 4.04
N VAL A 132 -0.66 14.27 4.36
CA VAL A 132 -1.47 15.07 5.31
C VAL A 132 -2.67 15.77 4.66
N GLU A 133 -2.57 16.11 3.37
CA GLU A 133 -3.55 16.94 2.65
C GLU A 133 -4.17 16.22 1.45
N GLY A 134 -3.78 14.96 1.24
CA GLY A 134 -4.17 14.13 0.11
C GLY A 134 -5.62 13.68 0.20
N ASN A 135 -6.07 13.11 -0.91
CA ASN A 135 -7.40 12.55 -1.03
C ASN A 135 -7.38 11.10 -0.54
N ASN A 136 -8.18 10.82 0.48
CA ASN A 136 -8.28 9.49 1.07
C ASN A 136 -9.48 8.74 0.48
N TYR A 137 -9.24 7.48 0.16
CA TYR A 137 -10.21 6.52 -0.32
C TYR A 137 -10.33 5.43 0.74
N ASP A 138 -11.34 5.60 1.59
CA ASP A 138 -11.51 4.79 2.80
C ASP A 138 -12.59 3.72 2.62
N ILE A 139 -12.28 2.51 3.08
CA ILE A 139 -13.24 1.46 3.38
C ILE A 139 -12.95 1.01 4.82
N ASN A 140 -13.96 0.97 5.66
CA ASN A 140 -13.86 0.48 7.02
C ASN A 140 -15.13 -0.29 7.35
N THR A 141 -14.99 -1.58 7.57
CA THR A 141 -16.07 -2.51 7.89
C THR A 141 -15.76 -3.28 9.18
N LEU A 142 -14.82 -2.76 9.98
CA LEU A 142 -14.51 -3.31 11.30
C LEU A 142 -15.73 -3.20 12.23
N PRO A 143 -15.99 -4.21 13.07
CA PRO A 143 -17.21 -4.28 13.89
C PRO A 143 -17.26 -3.24 15.01
N ASP A 144 -16.13 -2.63 15.35
CA ASP A 144 -15.97 -1.61 16.40
C ASP A 144 -15.94 -0.17 15.85
N ALA A 145 -16.21 0.01 14.55
CA ALA A 145 -16.24 1.30 13.88
C ALA A 145 -17.57 1.53 13.13
N GLU A 146 -17.87 2.79 12.83
CA GLU A 146 -18.95 3.13 11.90
C GLU A 146 -18.56 2.64 10.49
N PRO A 147 -19.41 1.83 9.83
CA PRO A 147 -19.08 1.28 8.53
C PRO A 147 -19.05 2.36 7.45
N ILE A 148 -17.98 2.43 6.68
CA ILE A 148 -17.83 3.29 5.50
C ILE A 148 -17.38 2.44 4.30
N GLY A 149 -18.06 2.60 3.17
CA GLY A 149 -17.83 1.78 2.00
C GLY A 149 -18.18 0.30 2.20
N SER A 150 -17.72 -0.55 1.29
CA SER A 150 -17.93 -2.00 1.32
C SER A 150 -16.89 -2.70 0.45
N GLY A 151 -16.58 -3.96 0.72
CA GLY A 151 -15.70 -4.74 -0.14
C GLY A 151 -15.38 -6.11 0.43
N THR A 152 -14.37 -6.74 -0.17
CA THR A 152 -13.76 -7.99 0.25
C THR A 152 -12.25 -7.83 0.22
N VAL A 153 -11.57 -8.41 1.21
CA VAL A 153 -10.13 -8.61 1.18
C VAL A 153 -9.80 -10.10 1.30
N THR A 154 -8.82 -10.53 0.52
CA THR A 154 -8.22 -11.86 0.62
C THR A 154 -6.76 -11.71 1.03
N VAL A 155 -6.29 -12.57 1.94
CA VAL A 155 -4.89 -12.66 2.35
C VAL A 155 -4.42 -14.10 2.20
N ASP A 156 -3.56 -14.37 1.22
CA ASP A 156 -2.81 -15.62 1.09
C ASP A 156 -1.48 -15.50 1.86
N ASP A 157 -1.52 -15.73 3.17
CA ASP A 157 -0.35 -15.69 4.03
C ASP A 157 0.44 -17.01 3.94
N ARG A 158 1.68 -16.95 3.45
CA ARG A 158 2.56 -18.10 3.18
C ARG A 158 3.76 -18.19 4.13
N GLY A 159 3.74 -17.45 5.25
CA GLY A 159 4.87 -17.44 6.18
C GLY A 159 5.71 -16.17 5.97
N ASP A 160 6.79 -16.28 5.22
CA ASP A 160 7.70 -15.14 5.02
C ASP A 160 7.20 -14.20 3.90
N THR A 161 6.20 -14.62 3.13
CA THR A 161 5.58 -13.87 2.05
C THR A 161 4.06 -13.91 2.17
N ALA A 162 3.38 -12.98 1.49
CA ALA A 162 1.93 -12.97 1.39
C ALA A 162 1.46 -12.31 0.10
N THR A 163 0.27 -12.66 -0.36
CA THR A 163 -0.42 -11.94 -1.44
C THR A 163 -1.75 -11.42 -0.90
N ILE A 164 -2.02 -10.14 -1.11
CA ILE A 164 -3.24 -9.47 -0.66
C ILE A 164 -4.01 -9.02 -1.89
N THR A 165 -5.32 -9.28 -1.90
CA THR A 165 -6.23 -8.74 -2.91
C THR A 165 -7.34 -7.97 -2.22
N ILE A 166 -7.60 -6.74 -2.65
CA ILE A 166 -8.66 -5.88 -2.14
C ILE A 166 -9.57 -5.51 -3.29
N GLU A 167 -10.86 -5.81 -3.16
CA GLU A 167 -11.90 -5.34 -4.08
C GLU A 167 -12.98 -4.64 -3.28
N GLY A 168 -13.25 -3.37 -3.56
CA GLY A 168 -14.22 -2.62 -2.79
C GLY A 168 -14.69 -1.33 -3.43
N THR A 169 -15.56 -0.64 -2.72
CA THR A 169 -16.14 0.64 -3.11
C THR A 169 -16.25 1.53 -1.89
N THR A 170 -15.72 2.75 -2.01
CA THR A 170 -15.81 3.80 -0.98
C THR A 170 -17.24 4.33 -0.84
N ALA A 171 -17.51 5.08 0.24
CA ALA A 171 -18.83 5.68 0.46
C ALA A 171 -19.28 6.62 -0.68
N ASP A 172 -18.34 7.28 -1.35
CA ASP A 172 -18.59 8.19 -2.48
C ASP A 172 -18.69 7.47 -3.84
N GLY A 173 -18.63 6.13 -3.84
CA GLY A 173 -18.83 5.30 -5.04
C GLY A 173 -17.58 5.06 -5.88
N VAL A 174 -16.39 5.45 -5.40
CA VAL A 174 -15.11 5.13 -6.07
C VAL A 174 -14.71 3.69 -5.76
N GLY A 175 -14.46 2.90 -6.81
CA GLY A 175 -13.98 1.53 -6.71
C GLY A 175 -12.49 1.46 -6.40
N ILE A 176 -12.10 0.47 -5.60
CA ILE A 176 -10.72 0.12 -5.27
C ILE A 176 -10.52 -1.33 -5.69
N ASP A 177 -9.55 -1.57 -6.56
CA ASP A 177 -9.02 -2.90 -6.91
C ASP A 177 -7.51 -2.85 -6.67
N ALA A 178 -7.01 -3.61 -5.70
CA ALA A 178 -5.59 -3.61 -5.38
C ALA A 178 -5.04 -5.03 -5.18
N THR A 179 -3.86 -5.28 -5.74
CA THR A 179 -3.06 -6.47 -5.47
C THR A 179 -1.74 -6.04 -4.84
N VAL A 180 -1.36 -6.70 -3.76
CA VAL A 180 -0.11 -6.43 -3.04
C VAL A 180 0.65 -7.74 -2.86
N GLU A 181 1.87 -7.78 -3.38
CA GLU A 181 2.82 -8.86 -3.16
C GLU A 181 3.77 -8.46 -2.03
N CYS A 182 3.67 -9.14 -0.90
CA CYS A 182 4.61 -9.03 0.22
C CYS A 182 5.72 -10.06 0.02
N HIS A 183 6.92 -9.61 -0.31
CA HIS A 183 8.11 -10.46 -0.40
C HIS A 183 8.81 -10.65 0.96
N GLU A 184 8.41 -9.86 1.96
CA GLU A 184 8.77 -10.04 3.37
C GLU A 184 7.55 -9.74 4.26
N VAL A 185 7.33 -10.54 5.32
CA VAL A 185 6.29 -10.32 6.33
C VAL A 185 6.91 -10.26 7.72
N LEU A 186 6.76 -9.12 8.40
CA LEU A 186 7.15 -8.99 9.80
C LEU A 186 6.20 -9.82 10.67
N ARG A 187 6.74 -10.77 11.43
CA ARG A 187 5.95 -11.63 12.33
C ARG A 187 6.17 -11.31 13.79
N VAL A 188 5.09 -10.97 14.48
CA VAL A 188 5.07 -10.85 15.94
C VAL A 188 4.38 -12.08 16.53
N ARG A 189 5.06 -12.74 17.46
CA ARG A 189 4.62 -13.96 18.13
C ARG A 189 4.30 -13.67 19.59
#